data_AF-A0A3D4FFJ8-F1
#
_entry.id   AF-A0A3D4FFJ8-F1
#
_cell.length_a   1.000
_cell.length_b   1.000
_cell.length_c   1.000
_cell.angle_alpha   90.00
_cell.angle_beta   90.00
_cell.angle_gamma   90.00
#
_symmetry.space_group_name_H-M   'P 1'
#
loop_
_entity.id
_entity.type
_entity.pdbx_description
1 polymer ?
#
loop_
_entity_poly.entity_id
_entity_poly.type
_entity_poly.pdbx_seq_one_letter_code
_entity_poly.pdbx_strand_id
1 'polypeptide(L)' 'MCLAIAGEIIEITNNRALVDVKGIRMWINIDFIELPKVGDYVLIHGGFGIEKID' A
#
# COMPACT_ATOMS: atom_id res chain seq x y z
N MET A 1 -10.89 16.20 -2.48
CA MET A 1 -9.49 16.18 -2.95
C MET A 1 -8.62 15.76 -1.77
N CYS A 2 -8.39 14.47 -1.55
CA CYS A 2 -7.48 14.01 -0.50
C CYS A 2 -6.10 13.73 -1.11
N LEU A 3 -5.03 14.08 -0.39
CA LEU A 3 -3.67 13.78 -0.80
C LEU A 3 -3.41 12.28 -0.57
N ALA A 4 -2.85 11.59 -1.55
CA ALA A 4 -2.38 10.21 -1.36
C ALA A 4 -1.24 10.19 -0.35
N ILE A 5 -1.09 9.08 0.37
CA ILE A 5 -0.02 8.90 1.35
C ILE A 5 0.83 7.68 0.98
N ALA A 6 2.14 7.79 1.12
CA ALA A 6 3.04 6.67 0.91
C ALA A 6 3.06 5.76 2.15
N GLY A 7 3.08 4.45 1.93
CA GLY A 7 3.29 3.44 2.96
C GLY A 7 4.11 2.28 2.44
N GLU A 8 4.84 1.62 3.35
CA GLU A 8 5.65 0.44 3.04
C GLU A 8 4.82 -0.83 3.22
N ILE A 9 4.85 -1.74 2.24
CA ILE A 9 4.23 -3.05 2.38
C ILE A 9 5.04 -3.90 3.35
N ILE A 10 4.45 -4.26 4.48
CA ILE A 10 5.09 -5.11 5.49
C ILE A 10 4.56 -6.55 5.47
N GLU A 11 3.37 -6.79 4.92
CA GLU A 11 2.78 -8.13 4.73
C GLU A 11 1.83 -8.14 3.54
N ILE A 12 1.73 -9.27 2.82
CA ILE A 12 0.79 -9.46 1.72
C ILE A 12 -0.05 -10.70 1.99
N THR A 13 -1.37 -10.56 1.88
CA THR A 13 -2.34 -11.66 2.01
C THR A 13 -3.37 -11.57 0.90
N ASN A 14 -3.29 -12.49 -0.07
CA ASN A 14 -4.16 -12.53 -1.25
C ASN A 14 -4.14 -11.20 -2.03
N ASN A 15 -5.26 -10.48 -2.04
CA ASN A 15 -5.44 -9.19 -2.71
C ASN A 15 -5.32 -7.98 -1.77
N ARG A 16 -4.81 -8.18 -0.56
CA ARG A 16 -4.59 -7.11 0.41
C ARG A 16 -3.16 -7.09 0.89
N ALA A 17 -2.67 -5.89 1.20
CA ALA A 17 -1.39 -5.68 1.85
C ALA A 17 -1.59 -4.97 3.18
N LEU A 18 -0.85 -5.40 4.19
CA LEU A 18 -0.64 -4.60 5.39
C LEU A 18 0.48 -3.62 5.09
N VAL A 19 0.19 -2.34 5.21
CA VAL A 19 1.14 -1.26 4.97
C VAL A 19 1.41 -0.49 6.26
N ASP A 20 2.66 -0.06 6.45
CA ASP A 20 3.07 0.85 7.51
C ASP A 20 3.19 2.28 6.95
N VAL A 21 2.40 3.18 7.52
CA VAL A 21 2.37 4.60 7.19
C VAL A 21 2.82 5.37 8.41
N LYS A 22 4.12 5.66 8.51
CA LYS A 22 4.72 6.41 9.63
C LYS A 22 4.35 5.83 11.01
N GLY A 23 4.35 4.50 11.14
CA GLY A 23 4.01 3.77 12.36
C GLY A 23 2.54 3.38 12.51
N ILE A 24 1.67 3.80 11.59
CA ILE A 24 0.27 3.36 11.52
C ILE A 24 0.17 2.20 10.56
N ARG A 25 -0.31 1.05 11.04
CA ARG A 25 -0.50 -0.15 10.22
C ARG A 25 -1.94 -0.25 9.76
N MET A 26 -2.14 -0.40 8.45
CA MET A 26 -3.48 -0.55 7.89
C MET A 26 -3.50 -1.53 6.72
N TRP A 27 -4.64 -2.18 6.53
CA TRP A 27 -4.87 -3.03 5.37
C TRP A 27 -5.36 -2.19 4.19
N ILE A 28 -4.72 -2.36 3.05
CA ILE A 28 -5.12 -1.77 1.77
C ILE A 28 -5.39 -2.86 0.75
N ASN A 29 -6.26 -2.56 -0.22
CA ASN A 29 -6.39 -3.39 -1.41
C ASN A 29 -5.24 -3.06 -2.38
N ILE A 30 -4.59 -4.09 -2.93
CA ILE A 30 -3.46 -3.99 -3.87
C ILE A 30 -3.76 -4.56 -5.26
N ASP A 31 -5.04 -4.76 -5.61
CA ASP A 31 -5.49 -5.25 -6.93
C ASP A 31 -4.98 -4.37 -8.10
N PHE A 32 -4.64 -3.10 -7.85
CA PHE A 32 -4.12 -2.16 -8.85
C PHE A 32 -2.58 -2.09 -8.88
N ILE A 33 -1.89 -2.78 -7.99
CA ILE A 33 -0.42 -2.80 -7.94
C ILE A 33 0.09 -4.01 -8.70
N GLU A 34 0.97 -3.79 -9.67
CA GLU A 34 1.63 -4.88 -10.38
C GLU A 34 2.76 -5.48 -9.54
N LEU A 35 2.75 -6.81 -9.38
CA LEU A 35 3.78 -7.58 -8.67
C LEU A 35 4.16 -6.99 -7.29
N PRO A 36 3.20 -6.72 -6.39
CA PRO A 36 3.49 -6.14 -5.09
C PRO A 36 4.39 -7.06 -4.27
N LYS A 37 5.41 -6.49 -3.62
CA LYS A 37 6.33 -7.21 -2.75
C LYS A 37 6.43 -6.54 -1.38
N VAL A 38 6.75 -7.34 -0.37
CA VAL A 38 7.13 -6.81 0.95
C VAL A 38 8.39 -5.96 0.80
N GLY A 39 8.38 -4.77 1.40
CA GLY A 39 9.40 -3.73 1.26
C GLY A 39 9.10 -2.69 0.17
N ASP A 40 8.11 -2.93 -0.70
CA ASP A 40 7.72 -1.93 -1.70
C ASP A 40 6.98 -0.77 -1.03
N TYR A 41 7.27 0.45 -1.47
CA TYR A 41 6.48 1.61 -1.10
C TYR A 41 5.36 1.81 -2.12
N VAL A 42 4.16 2.09 -1.63
CA VAL A 42 2.98 2.32 -2.47
C VAL A 42 2.25 3.59 -2.05
N LEU A 43 1.71 4.30 -3.04
CA LEU A 43 0.78 5.40 -2.82
C LEU A 43 -0.60 4.85 -2.49
N ILE A 44 -1.18 5.36 -1.41
CA ILE A 44 -2.44 4.90 -0.83
C ILE A 44 -3.47 6.01 -0.94
N HIS A 45 -4.64 5.69 -1.47
CA HIS A 45 -5.79 6.57 -1.51
C HIS A 45 -7.09 5.80 -1.31
N GLY A 46 -7.94 6.26 -0.38
CA GLY A 46 -9.25 5.62 -0.14
C GLY A 46 -9.20 4.15 0.28
N GLY A 47 -8.09 3.67 0.84
CA GLY A 47 -7.90 2.26 1.21
C GLY A 47 -7.37 1.36 0.09
N PHE A 48 -6.94 1.93 -1.03
CA PHE A 48 -6.33 1.23 -2.16
C PHE A 48 -4.89 1.68 -2.37
N GLY A 49 -4.00 0.74 -2.64
CA GLY A 49 -2.71 1.02 -3.27
C GLY A 49 -2.96 1.33 -4.73
N ILE A 50 -2.58 2.52 -5.18
CA ILE A 50 -2.85 3.01 -6.54
C ILE A 50 -1.63 2.96 -7.44
N GLU A 51 -0.43 3.08 -6.87
CA GLU A 51 0.83 3.08 -7.61
C GLU A 51 1.97 2.64 -6.70
N LYS A 52 2.92 1.88 -7.24
CA LYS A 52 4.19 1.59 -6.57
C LYS A 52 5.16 2.74 -6.82
N ILE A 53 5.85 3.18 -5.79
CA ILE A 53 6.87 4.22 -5.86
C ILE A 53 8.24 3.61 -5.52
N ASP A 54 9.27 4.04 -6.27
CA ASP A 54 10.69 3.69 -6.06
C ASP A 54 11.38 4.67 -5.10
#